data_AF-A0A836VDG5-F1
#
_entry.id   AF-A0A836VDG5-F1
#
_cell.length_a   1.000
_cell.length_b   1.000
_cell.length_c   1.000
_cell.angle_alpha   90.00
_cell.angle_beta   90.00
_cell.angle_gamma   90.00
#
_symmetry.space_group_name_H-M   'P 1'
#
loop_
_entity.id
_entity.type
_entity.pdbx_description
1 polymer ?
#
loop_
_entity_poly.entity_id
_entity_poly.type
_entity_poly.pdbx_seq_one_letter_code
_entity_poly.pdbx_strand_id
1 'polypeptide(L)'
;AKPRLYEGGGDSRQVAQAVLVEVLEQALRLMHPIMPFITESLWLSLPRVAEGERGAESIMVAPWPVADPGVIDESAEAEMALVKEVVTAARTVRSELGVPPGKKVKVAISAADQERARALLSAVPYVEILASAEEVDVGVRLRQPPLTGCAVVGDLEIYVRLDGVIDVAAERARLGKETDKFRSLCAALEKKLGNRGFLEKAPREVVERERQRLAKYTVTRQKLEASLEMLAS
;
A
#
# COMPACT_ATOMS: atom_id res chain seq x y z
N ALA A 1 8.06 11.73 6.38
CA ALA A 1 8.16 13.19 6.60
C ALA A 1 7.10 13.75 7.55
N LYS A 2 5.78 13.60 7.28
CA LYS A 2 4.70 14.17 8.10
C LYS A 2 4.87 14.01 9.63
N PRO A 3 5.10 12.81 10.20
CA PRO A 3 5.34 12.67 11.65
C PRO A 3 6.50 13.53 12.15
N ARG A 4 7.64 13.54 11.43
CA ARG A 4 8.80 14.38 11.78
C ARG A 4 8.51 15.88 11.72
N LEU A 5 7.54 16.32 10.90
CA LEU A 5 7.15 17.73 10.80
C LEU A 5 6.15 18.14 11.89
N TYR A 6 5.15 17.32 12.16
CA TYR A 6 4.08 17.65 13.12
C TYR A 6 4.46 17.30 14.57
N GLU A 7 5.08 16.15 14.78
CA GLU A 7 5.35 15.58 16.10
C GLU A 7 6.85 15.61 16.44
N GLY A 8 7.72 15.71 15.43
CA GLY A 8 9.17 15.81 15.65
C GLY A 8 9.58 17.11 16.33
N GLY A 9 10.54 17.01 17.25
CA GLY A 9 11.19 18.15 17.92
C GLY A 9 12.59 18.44 17.36
N GLY A 10 13.06 19.68 17.58
CA GLY A 10 14.43 20.13 17.34
C GLY A 10 15.01 19.70 15.99
N ASP A 11 16.15 19.02 16.05
CA ASP A 11 16.97 18.63 14.91
C ASP A 11 16.25 17.70 13.92
N SER A 12 15.39 16.79 14.40
CA SER A 12 14.68 15.84 13.51
C SER A 12 13.75 16.55 12.55
N ARG A 13 13.07 17.62 13.02
CA ARG A 13 12.19 18.45 12.19
C ARG A 13 13.00 19.26 11.17
N GLN A 14 14.09 19.88 11.61
CA GLN A 14 14.95 20.70 10.74
C GLN A 14 15.58 19.85 9.62
N VAL A 15 16.10 18.66 9.94
CA VAL A 15 16.63 17.73 8.95
C VAL A 15 15.55 17.34 7.93
N ALA A 16 14.32 17.04 8.40
CA ALA A 16 13.23 16.70 7.49
C ALA A 16 12.86 17.87 6.56
N GLN A 17 12.85 19.10 7.07
CA GLN A 17 12.60 20.31 6.27
C GLN A 17 13.71 20.54 5.24
N ALA A 18 14.97 20.43 5.64
CA ALA A 18 16.12 20.59 4.76
C ALA A 18 16.09 19.59 3.60
N VAL A 19 15.89 18.29 3.89
CA VAL A 19 15.78 17.24 2.86
C VAL A 19 14.59 17.47 1.95
N LEU A 20 13.42 17.89 2.48
CA LEU A 20 12.25 18.17 1.65
C LEU A 20 12.48 19.34 0.69
N VAL A 21 13.12 20.41 1.16
CA VAL A 21 13.45 21.57 0.32
C VAL A 21 14.48 21.18 -0.74
N GLU A 22 15.53 20.43 -0.36
CA GLU A 22 16.55 19.94 -1.29
C GLU A 22 15.95 19.12 -2.44
N VAL A 23 15.17 18.08 -2.10
CA VAL A 23 14.57 17.19 -3.09
C VAL A 23 13.56 17.92 -3.97
N LEU A 24 12.75 18.81 -3.38
CA LEU A 24 11.77 19.59 -4.15
C LEU A 24 12.46 20.56 -5.11
N GLU A 25 13.49 21.26 -4.66
CA GLU A 25 14.28 22.18 -5.49
C GLU A 25 14.88 21.47 -6.71
N GLN A 26 15.53 20.32 -6.50
CA GLN A 26 16.11 19.53 -7.58
C GLN A 26 15.03 18.98 -8.52
N ALA A 27 13.92 18.48 -7.99
CA ALA A 27 12.79 17.99 -8.80
C ALA A 27 12.19 19.10 -9.68
N LEU A 28 12.07 20.33 -9.16
CA LEU A 28 11.60 21.48 -9.96
C LEU A 28 12.56 21.80 -11.10
N ARG A 29 13.88 21.78 -10.86
CA ARG A 29 14.89 21.98 -11.93
C ARG A 29 14.79 20.92 -13.01
N LEU A 30 14.66 19.65 -12.64
CA LEU A 30 14.50 18.54 -13.59
C LEU A 30 13.21 18.64 -14.42
N MET A 31 12.12 19.14 -13.81
CA MET A 31 10.83 19.30 -14.49
C MET A 31 10.72 20.59 -15.32
N HIS A 32 11.60 21.57 -15.10
CA HIS A 32 11.49 22.90 -15.71
C HIS A 32 11.43 22.90 -17.24
N PRO A 33 12.21 22.07 -17.97
CA PRO A 33 12.12 22.00 -19.44
C PRO A 33 10.73 21.59 -19.96
N ILE A 34 9.90 20.96 -19.12
CA ILE A 34 8.56 20.47 -19.49
C ILE A 34 7.48 21.45 -18.99
N MET A 35 7.65 22.01 -17.79
CA MET A 35 6.62 22.81 -17.12
C MET A 35 7.17 24.17 -16.60
N PRO A 36 7.61 25.07 -17.49
CA PRO A 36 8.47 26.19 -17.11
C PRO A 36 7.82 27.21 -16.15
N PHE A 37 6.55 27.57 -16.38
CA PHE A 37 5.91 28.63 -15.59
C PHE A 37 5.61 28.21 -14.15
N ILE A 38 5.10 26.99 -13.95
CA ILE A 38 4.76 26.50 -12.60
C ILE A 38 6.02 26.16 -11.81
N THR A 39 7.03 25.58 -12.47
CA THR A 39 8.29 25.25 -11.79
C THR A 39 9.05 26.51 -11.38
N GLU A 40 9.08 27.55 -12.22
CA GLU A 40 9.64 28.86 -11.87
C GLU A 40 8.92 29.47 -10.64
N SER A 41 7.59 29.54 -10.68
CA SER A 41 6.81 30.13 -9.58
C SER A 41 7.02 29.37 -8.25
N LEU A 42 7.02 28.04 -8.28
CA LEU A 42 7.25 27.22 -7.10
C LEU A 42 8.69 27.35 -6.59
N TRP A 43 9.68 27.35 -7.48
CA TRP A 43 11.10 27.43 -7.15
C TRP A 43 11.45 28.77 -6.51
N LEU A 44 10.93 29.88 -7.05
CA LEU A 44 11.09 31.22 -6.46
C LEU A 44 10.44 31.36 -5.07
N SER A 45 9.47 30.51 -4.75
CA SER A 45 8.77 30.48 -3.45
C SER A 45 9.48 29.64 -2.40
N LEU A 46 10.51 28.87 -2.76
CA LEU A 46 11.26 28.05 -1.81
C LEU A 46 12.13 28.92 -0.89
N PRO A 47 12.42 28.47 0.35
CA PRO A 47 13.37 29.14 1.22
C PRO A 47 14.73 29.25 0.54
N ARG A 48 15.16 30.49 0.24
CA ARG A 48 16.48 30.74 -0.35
C ARG A 48 17.52 30.59 0.75
N VAL A 49 18.49 29.70 0.55
CA VAL A 49 19.68 29.64 1.41
C VAL A 49 20.51 30.87 1.05
N ALA A 50 20.80 31.71 2.05
CA ALA A 50 21.40 33.04 1.85
C ALA A 50 22.80 33.00 1.23
N GLU A 51 23.45 31.84 1.14
CA GLU A 51 24.79 31.66 0.58
C GLU A 51 24.88 30.32 -0.19
N GLY A 52 25.11 30.37 -1.52
CA GLY A 52 25.33 29.18 -2.37
C GLY A 52 24.62 29.19 -3.74
N GLU A 53 24.67 28.06 -4.46
CA GLU A 53 24.14 27.81 -5.82
C GLU A 53 22.64 28.15 -6.00
N ARG A 54 21.90 28.34 -4.91
CA ARG A 54 20.49 28.80 -4.88
C ARG A 54 20.32 30.32 -5.01
N GLY A 55 21.41 31.06 -5.20
CA GLY A 55 21.40 32.50 -5.45
C GLY A 55 20.94 32.93 -6.85
N ALA A 56 20.63 31.97 -7.74
CA ALA A 56 20.13 32.27 -9.09
C ALA A 56 18.80 33.04 -9.03
N GLU A 57 18.65 34.03 -9.91
CA GLU A 57 17.45 34.88 -9.96
C GLU A 57 16.24 34.14 -10.56
N SER A 58 16.49 33.11 -11.35
CA SER A 58 15.50 32.29 -12.05
C SER A 58 15.98 30.85 -12.17
N ILE A 59 15.06 29.89 -12.15
CA ILE A 59 15.37 28.47 -12.34
C ILE A 59 15.93 28.20 -13.74
N MET A 60 15.61 29.07 -14.72
CA MET A 60 16.08 28.96 -16.11
C MET A 60 17.62 29.06 -16.24
N VAL A 61 18.25 29.80 -15.34
CA VAL A 61 19.71 30.03 -15.33
C VAL A 61 20.41 29.32 -14.17
N ALA A 62 19.65 28.56 -13.37
CA ALA A 62 20.21 27.75 -12.30
C ALA A 62 21.03 26.58 -12.90
N PRO A 63 22.12 26.14 -12.23
CA PRO A 63 22.88 24.97 -12.65
C PRO A 63 21.98 23.74 -12.76
N TRP A 64 22.26 22.86 -13.72
CA TRP A 64 21.55 21.60 -13.82
C TRP A 64 21.92 20.66 -12.65
N PRO A 65 20.96 19.92 -12.05
CA PRO A 65 21.27 18.98 -10.97
C PRO A 65 22.25 17.89 -11.44
N VAL A 66 23.29 17.65 -10.65
CA VAL A 66 24.27 16.58 -10.87
C VAL A 66 24.13 15.56 -9.77
N ALA A 67 24.08 14.27 -10.14
CA ALA A 67 24.02 13.19 -9.17
C ALA A 67 25.33 13.10 -8.38
N ASP A 68 25.21 13.04 -7.05
CA ASP A 68 26.32 12.74 -6.16
C ASP A 68 26.28 11.26 -5.77
N PRO A 69 27.24 10.43 -6.24
CA PRO A 69 27.28 9.02 -5.88
C PRO A 69 27.48 8.77 -4.37
N GLY A 70 28.03 9.74 -3.63
CA GLY A 70 28.31 9.63 -2.20
C GLY A 70 27.07 9.65 -1.30
N VAL A 71 25.92 10.09 -1.83
CA VAL A 71 24.64 10.11 -1.10
C VAL A 71 23.70 8.97 -1.51
N ILE A 72 24.14 8.07 -2.39
CA ILE A 72 23.40 6.86 -2.76
C ILE A 72 23.56 5.84 -1.62
N ASP A 73 22.43 5.41 -1.06
CA ASP A 73 22.38 4.48 0.07
C ASP A 73 21.43 3.31 -0.25
N GLU A 74 22.00 2.23 -0.78
CA GLU A 74 21.26 1.01 -1.14
C GLU A 74 20.61 0.35 0.10
N SER A 75 21.20 0.49 1.28
CA SER A 75 20.65 -0.06 2.52
C SER A 75 19.37 0.69 2.92
N ALA A 76 19.42 2.02 2.90
CA ALA A 76 18.25 2.86 3.19
C ALA A 76 17.12 2.63 2.16
N GLU A 77 17.46 2.41 0.88
CA GLU A 77 16.50 2.06 -0.15
C GLU A 77 15.80 0.71 0.14
N ALA A 78 16.57 -0.32 0.50
CA ALA A 78 16.05 -1.63 0.86
C ALA A 78 15.16 -1.59 2.11
N GLU A 79 15.58 -0.86 3.15
CA GLU A 79 14.79 -0.65 4.35
C GLU A 79 13.45 0.03 4.02
N MET A 80 13.48 1.12 3.25
CA MET A 80 12.27 1.83 2.84
C MET A 80 11.37 0.99 1.91
N ALA A 81 11.95 0.14 1.07
CA ALA A 81 11.20 -0.81 0.25
C ALA A 81 10.42 -1.79 1.13
N LEU A 82 11.05 -2.36 2.15
CA LEU A 82 10.38 -3.24 3.12
C LEU A 82 9.23 -2.52 3.84
N VAL A 83 9.42 -1.27 4.28
CA VAL A 83 8.34 -0.47 4.90
C VAL A 83 7.16 -0.30 3.93
N LYS A 84 7.42 0.00 2.65
CA LYS A 84 6.37 0.12 1.63
C LYS A 84 5.61 -1.18 1.44
N GLU A 85 6.31 -2.31 1.40
CA GLU A 85 5.69 -3.63 1.25
C GLU A 85 4.80 -3.97 2.45
N VAL A 86 5.30 -3.78 3.68
CA VAL A 86 4.54 -4.02 4.91
C VAL A 86 3.27 -3.16 4.97
N VAL A 87 3.40 -1.86 4.69
CA VAL A 87 2.25 -0.93 4.65
C VAL A 87 1.24 -1.34 3.57
N THR A 88 1.72 -1.75 2.40
CA THR A 88 0.87 -2.17 1.28
C THR A 88 0.12 -3.44 1.61
N ALA A 89 0.79 -4.42 2.22
CA ALA A 89 0.19 -5.66 2.67
C ALA A 89 -0.89 -5.39 3.74
N ALA A 90 -0.59 -4.58 4.76
CA ALA A 90 -1.56 -4.21 5.79
C ALA A 90 -2.80 -3.50 5.20
N ARG A 91 -2.61 -2.57 4.26
CA ARG A 91 -3.72 -1.88 3.57
C ARG A 91 -4.54 -2.81 2.68
N THR A 92 -3.88 -3.75 2.01
CA THR A 92 -4.55 -4.76 1.18
C THR A 92 -5.44 -5.63 2.04
N VAL A 93 -4.91 -6.18 3.13
CA VAL A 93 -5.67 -6.99 4.08
C VAL A 93 -6.88 -6.22 4.63
N ARG A 94 -6.70 -4.96 5.03
CA ARG A 94 -7.81 -4.10 5.47
C ARG A 94 -8.90 -3.97 4.40
N SER A 95 -8.50 -3.74 3.15
CA SER A 95 -9.44 -3.59 2.03
C SER A 95 -10.18 -4.89 1.74
N GLU A 96 -9.49 -6.04 1.78
CA GLU A 96 -10.10 -7.35 1.56
C GLU A 96 -11.11 -7.72 2.65
N LEU A 97 -10.87 -7.23 3.88
CA LEU A 97 -11.77 -7.40 5.02
C LEU A 97 -12.81 -6.30 5.16
N GLY A 98 -12.91 -5.40 4.17
CA GLY A 98 -13.93 -4.35 4.15
C GLY A 98 -13.76 -3.27 5.22
N VAL A 99 -12.59 -3.15 5.84
CA VAL A 99 -12.31 -2.14 6.86
C VAL A 99 -12.19 -0.76 6.19
N PRO A 100 -13.02 0.24 6.57
CA PRO A 100 -12.92 1.57 6.01
C PRO A 100 -11.56 2.23 6.31
N PRO A 101 -10.96 2.99 5.37
CA PRO A 101 -9.65 3.61 5.55
C PRO A 101 -9.54 4.49 6.81
N GLY A 102 -10.62 5.16 7.21
CA GLY A 102 -10.65 6.06 8.37
C GLY A 102 -10.77 5.37 9.73
N LYS A 103 -11.09 4.06 9.79
CA LYS A 103 -11.09 3.32 11.06
C LYS A 103 -9.69 2.82 11.39
N LYS A 104 -9.24 3.05 12.62
CA LYS A 104 -7.98 2.51 13.10
C LYS A 104 -8.10 1.01 13.38
N VAL A 105 -7.00 0.29 13.16
CA VAL A 105 -6.86 -1.15 13.42
C VAL A 105 -5.61 -1.42 14.25
N LYS A 106 -5.53 -2.57 14.89
CA LYS A 106 -4.27 -3.05 15.48
C LYS A 106 -3.54 -3.93 14.49
N VAL A 107 -2.23 -3.77 14.37
CA VAL A 107 -1.38 -4.55 13.47
C VAL A 107 -0.34 -5.27 14.30
N ALA A 108 -0.08 -6.54 14.01
CA ALA A 108 1.04 -7.27 14.57
C ALA A 108 1.93 -7.78 13.43
N ILE A 109 3.24 -7.65 13.57
CA ILE A 109 4.24 -8.08 12.60
C ILE A 109 5.09 -9.15 13.24
N SER A 110 5.01 -10.36 12.71
CA SER A 110 5.79 -11.52 13.10
C SER A 110 7.00 -11.66 12.19
N ALA A 111 8.19 -11.53 12.74
CA ALA A 111 9.44 -11.79 12.04
C ALA A 111 9.96 -13.21 12.31
N ALA A 112 10.73 -13.75 11.37
CA ALA A 112 11.36 -15.06 11.51
C ALA A 112 12.42 -15.13 12.65
N ASP A 113 13.11 -14.01 12.91
CA ASP A 113 14.20 -13.87 13.87
C ASP A 113 14.22 -12.48 14.53
N GLN A 114 15.08 -12.33 15.54
CA GLN A 114 15.15 -11.14 16.38
C GLN A 114 15.88 -9.96 15.71
N GLU A 115 16.76 -10.21 14.75
CA GLU A 115 17.46 -9.16 14.02
C GLU A 115 16.48 -8.38 13.15
N ARG A 116 15.64 -9.09 12.41
CA ARG A 116 14.58 -8.51 11.59
C ARG A 116 13.51 -7.82 12.41
N ALA A 117 13.10 -8.44 13.54
CA ALA A 117 12.16 -7.79 14.46
C ALA A 117 12.70 -6.44 14.96
N ARG A 118 14.01 -6.36 15.26
CA ARG A 118 14.66 -5.10 15.68
C ARG A 118 14.73 -4.08 14.56
N ALA A 119 15.08 -4.52 13.34
CA ALA A 119 15.13 -3.63 12.17
C ALA A 119 13.76 -2.98 11.89
N LEU A 120 12.67 -3.69 12.12
CA LEU A 120 11.31 -3.18 11.93
C LEU A 120 10.85 -2.18 12.99
N LEU A 121 11.51 -2.07 14.14
CA LEU A 121 11.11 -1.11 15.18
C LEU A 121 11.23 0.33 14.69
N SER A 122 12.21 0.63 13.83
CA SER A 122 12.34 1.96 13.20
C SER A 122 11.22 2.24 12.19
N ALA A 123 10.58 1.20 11.65
CA ALA A 123 9.49 1.29 10.69
C ALA A 123 8.12 1.51 11.35
N VAL A 124 7.96 1.14 12.63
CA VAL A 124 6.67 1.18 13.36
C VAL A 124 5.92 2.52 13.20
N PRO A 125 6.54 3.70 13.42
CA PRO A 125 5.82 4.97 13.28
C PRO A 125 5.28 5.22 11.87
N TYR A 126 5.96 4.70 10.84
CA TYR A 126 5.49 4.80 9.46
C TYR A 126 4.31 3.86 9.22
N VAL A 127 4.33 2.65 9.79
CA VAL A 127 3.22 1.69 9.69
C VAL A 127 1.98 2.23 10.40
N GLU A 128 2.11 2.78 11.61
CA GLU A 128 0.99 3.40 12.36
C GLU A 128 0.26 4.45 11.52
N ILE A 129 1.00 5.37 10.91
CA ILE A 129 0.40 6.46 10.15
C ILE A 129 -0.11 6.00 8.79
N LEU A 130 0.73 5.28 8.04
CA LEU A 130 0.41 4.92 6.66
C LEU A 130 -0.61 3.79 6.62
N ALA A 131 -0.54 2.79 7.49
CA ALA A 131 -1.56 1.74 7.56
C ALA A 131 -2.79 2.14 8.39
N SER A 132 -2.80 3.34 9.01
CA SER A 132 -3.82 3.80 9.96
C SER A 132 -4.01 2.83 11.12
N ALA A 133 -2.89 2.34 11.66
CA ALA A 133 -2.90 1.49 12.83
C ALA A 133 -2.90 2.34 14.11
N GLU A 134 -3.65 1.93 15.13
CA GLU A 134 -3.58 2.53 16.46
C GLU A 134 -2.48 1.93 17.33
N GLU A 135 -2.06 0.72 17.00
CA GLU A 135 -1.06 -0.06 17.72
C GLU A 135 -0.37 -0.99 16.71
N VAL A 136 0.97 -1.02 16.75
CA VAL A 136 1.79 -1.91 15.94
C VAL A 136 2.72 -2.71 16.84
N ASP A 137 2.43 -3.98 17.00
CA ASP A 137 3.28 -4.92 17.74
C ASP A 137 4.27 -5.58 16.80
N VAL A 138 5.54 -5.65 17.19
CA VAL A 138 6.57 -6.37 16.43
C VAL A 138 7.18 -7.45 17.32
N GLY A 139 7.22 -8.68 16.83
CA GLY A 139 7.75 -9.80 17.59
C GLY A 139 8.28 -10.92 16.71
N VAL A 140 8.87 -11.93 17.34
CA VAL A 140 9.45 -13.09 16.66
C VAL A 140 8.46 -14.24 16.72
N ARG A 141 8.11 -14.81 15.55
CA ARG A 141 7.23 -15.98 15.44
C ARG A 141 5.96 -15.84 16.29
N LEU A 142 5.31 -14.68 16.19
CA LEU A 142 4.07 -14.42 16.88
C LEU A 142 3.02 -15.42 16.41
N ARG A 143 2.22 -15.94 17.34
CA ARG A 143 1.05 -16.73 16.98
C ARG A 143 0.01 -15.80 16.39
N GLN A 144 -0.60 -16.23 15.28
CA GLN A 144 -1.72 -15.52 14.67
C GLN A 144 -2.83 -15.29 15.73
N PRO A 145 -3.18 -14.03 16.04
CA PRO A 145 -4.30 -13.73 16.93
C PRO A 145 -5.64 -14.13 16.27
N PRO A 146 -6.68 -14.46 17.07
CA PRO A 146 -8.01 -14.74 16.53
C PRO A 146 -8.59 -13.51 15.80
N LEU A 147 -9.48 -13.72 14.83
CA LEU A 147 -10.12 -12.66 14.03
C LEU A 147 -9.13 -11.69 13.39
N THR A 148 -8.10 -12.23 12.74
CA THR A 148 -7.08 -11.46 12.02
C THR A 148 -7.04 -11.78 10.54
N GLY A 149 -6.87 -10.73 9.74
CA GLY A 149 -6.35 -10.87 8.40
C GLY A 149 -4.86 -11.14 8.39
N CYS A 150 -4.39 -12.00 7.50
CA CYS A 150 -2.97 -12.34 7.38
C CYS A 150 -2.45 -11.99 5.98
N ALA A 151 -1.24 -11.44 5.92
CA ALA A 151 -0.45 -11.35 4.69
C ALA A 151 1.01 -11.71 4.98
N VAL A 152 1.69 -12.24 3.98
CA VAL A 152 3.12 -12.60 4.07
C VAL A 152 3.93 -11.69 3.14
N VAL A 153 5.00 -11.11 3.67
CA VAL A 153 5.94 -10.24 2.95
C VAL A 153 7.34 -10.77 3.21
N GLY A 154 7.90 -11.51 2.24
CA GLY A 154 9.14 -12.24 2.43
C GLY A 154 9.05 -13.18 3.62
N ASP A 155 9.86 -12.91 4.65
CA ASP A 155 9.92 -13.69 5.90
C ASP A 155 9.17 -13.01 7.07
N LEU A 156 8.25 -12.10 6.75
CA LEU A 156 7.38 -11.41 7.70
C LEU A 156 5.93 -11.85 7.51
N GLU A 157 5.23 -12.07 8.61
CA GLU A 157 3.79 -12.26 8.62
C GLU A 157 3.13 -11.05 9.26
N ILE A 158 2.13 -10.50 8.61
CA ILE A 158 1.44 -9.28 9.00
C ILE A 158 0.00 -9.63 9.35
N TYR A 159 -0.36 -9.39 10.60
CA TYR A 159 -1.67 -9.67 11.15
C TYR A 159 -2.43 -8.37 11.39
N VAL A 160 -3.58 -8.20 10.73
CA VAL A 160 -4.48 -7.06 10.95
C VAL A 160 -5.65 -7.53 11.80
N ARG A 161 -5.73 -7.02 13.02
CA ARG A 161 -6.78 -7.38 13.98
C ARG A 161 -8.06 -6.61 13.70
N LEU A 162 -9.17 -7.34 13.68
CA LEU A 162 -10.49 -6.81 13.36
C LEU A 162 -11.31 -6.47 14.62
N ASP A 163 -10.75 -6.74 15.81
CA ASP A 163 -11.36 -6.54 17.12
C ASP A 163 -11.97 -5.13 17.26
N GLY A 164 -13.30 -5.05 17.39
CA GLY A 164 -14.01 -3.79 17.61
C GLY A 164 -14.11 -2.87 16.37
N VAL A 165 -13.54 -3.25 15.24
CA VAL A 165 -13.52 -2.43 14.01
C VAL A 165 -14.66 -2.81 13.07
N ILE A 166 -15.08 -4.08 13.09
CA ILE A 166 -16.08 -4.64 12.18
C ILE A 166 -17.20 -5.35 12.97
N ASP A 167 -18.43 -5.19 12.51
CA ASP A 167 -19.52 -6.08 12.91
C ASP A 167 -19.41 -7.37 12.10
N VAL A 168 -18.80 -8.38 12.71
CA VAL A 168 -18.54 -9.70 12.09
C VAL A 168 -19.84 -10.34 11.59
N ALA A 169 -20.96 -10.15 12.29
CA ALA A 169 -22.24 -10.72 11.89
C ALA A 169 -22.80 -10.03 10.64
N ALA A 170 -22.75 -8.69 10.60
CA ALA A 170 -23.16 -7.92 9.42
C ALA A 170 -22.25 -8.21 8.22
N GLU A 171 -20.94 -8.31 8.44
CA GLU A 171 -19.96 -8.56 7.38
C GLU A 171 -20.09 -9.97 6.81
N ARG A 172 -20.28 -10.99 7.67
CA ARG A 172 -20.58 -12.36 7.24
C ARG A 172 -21.86 -12.43 6.42
N ALA A 173 -22.91 -11.70 6.82
CA ALA A 173 -24.16 -11.65 6.07
C ALA A 173 -23.99 -10.98 4.70
N ARG A 174 -23.17 -9.91 4.62
CA ARG A 174 -22.84 -9.21 3.38
C ARG A 174 -22.06 -10.12 2.42
N LEU A 175 -20.96 -10.69 2.90
CA LEU A 175 -20.10 -11.59 2.12
C LEU A 175 -20.84 -12.86 1.69
N GLY A 176 -21.73 -13.39 2.53
CA GLY A 176 -22.57 -14.53 2.19
C GLY A 176 -23.48 -14.22 0.99
N LYS A 177 -24.19 -13.09 1.03
CA LYS A 177 -25.04 -12.64 -0.10
C LYS A 177 -24.24 -12.43 -1.38
N GLU A 178 -23.05 -11.85 -1.28
CA GLU A 178 -22.19 -11.60 -2.43
C GLU A 178 -21.62 -12.90 -3.01
N THR A 179 -21.21 -13.82 -2.14
CA THR A 179 -20.75 -15.17 -2.51
C THR A 179 -21.86 -15.93 -3.24
N ASP A 180 -23.09 -15.92 -2.73
CA ASP A 180 -24.23 -16.59 -3.38
C ASP A 180 -24.57 -15.99 -4.75
N LYS A 181 -24.44 -14.66 -4.89
CA LYS A 181 -24.57 -13.99 -6.19
C LYS A 181 -23.53 -14.47 -7.19
N PHE A 182 -22.24 -14.51 -6.82
CA PHE A 182 -21.19 -14.99 -7.73
C PHE A 182 -21.29 -16.50 -7.99
N ARG A 183 -21.71 -17.30 -7.01
CA ARG A 183 -21.99 -18.73 -7.15
C ARG A 183 -23.08 -19.00 -8.20
N SER A 184 -24.19 -18.26 -8.14
CA SER A 184 -25.27 -18.38 -9.13
C SER A 184 -24.84 -17.93 -10.53
N LEU A 185 -24.04 -16.87 -10.64
CA LEU A 185 -23.48 -16.42 -11.92
C LEU A 185 -22.51 -17.44 -12.54
N CYS A 186 -21.60 -18.01 -11.74
CA CYS A 186 -20.70 -19.08 -12.20
C CYS A 186 -21.50 -20.30 -12.67
N ALA A 187 -22.49 -20.76 -11.89
CA ALA A 187 -23.32 -21.90 -12.25
C ALA A 187 -24.09 -21.68 -13.57
N ALA A 188 -24.60 -20.46 -13.81
CA ALA A 188 -25.27 -20.11 -15.05
C ALA A 188 -24.32 -20.15 -16.26
N LEU A 189 -23.09 -19.64 -16.10
CA LEU A 189 -22.05 -19.67 -17.14
C LEU A 189 -21.52 -21.07 -17.41
N GLU A 190 -21.28 -21.87 -16.38
CA GLU A 190 -20.88 -23.28 -16.49
C GLU A 190 -21.94 -24.09 -17.24
N LYS A 191 -23.23 -23.89 -16.92
CA LYS A 191 -24.33 -24.54 -17.64
C LYS A 191 -24.39 -24.12 -19.11
N LYS A 192 -24.13 -22.84 -19.41
CA LYS A 192 -24.10 -22.31 -20.78
C LYS A 192 -22.92 -22.88 -21.57
N LEU A 193 -21.73 -22.95 -20.97
CA LEU A 193 -20.51 -23.49 -21.57
C LEU A 193 -20.49 -25.02 -21.65
N GLY A 194 -21.25 -25.72 -20.81
CA GLY A 194 -21.44 -27.18 -20.87
C GLY A 194 -22.47 -27.63 -21.91
N ASN A 195 -23.25 -26.71 -22.49
CA ASN A 195 -24.23 -27.04 -23.53
C ASN A 195 -23.54 -27.22 -24.89
N ARG A 196 -23.47 -28.46 -25.38
CA ARG A 196 -22.87 -28.79 -26.69
C ARG A 196 -23.46 -27.96 -27.84
N GLY A 197 -24.76 -27.70 -27.82
CA GLY A 197 -25.41 -26.87 -28.84
C GLY A 197 -24.98 -25.40 -28.84
N PHE A 198 -24.53 -24.87 -27.70
CA PHE A 198 -23.93 -23.54 -27.63
C PHE A 198 -22.48 -23.54 -28.12
N LEU A 199 -21.70 -24.56 -27.75
CA LEU A 199 -20.30 -24.70 -28.18
C LEU A 199 -20.16 -24.88 -29.70
N GLU A 200 -21.11 -25.58 -30.33
CA GLU A 200 -21.09 -25.85 -31.77
C GLU A 200 -21.64 -24.69 -32.61
N LYS A 201 -22.59 -23.91 -32.08
CA LYS A 201 -23.29 -22.84 -32.83
C LYS A 201 -22.78 -21.43 -32.55
N ALA A 202 -22.14 -21.20 -31.40
CA ALA A 202 -21.67 -19.86 -31.05
C ALA A 202 -20.32 -19.53 -31.71
N PRO A 203 -20.11 -18.28 -32.14
CA PRO A 203 -18.80 -17.83 -32.62
C PRO A 203 -17.71 -18.03 -31.55
N ARG A 204 -16.50 -18.40 -31.97
CA ARG A 204 -15.37 -18.66 -31.08
C ARG A 204 -15.08 -17.51 -30.11
N GLU A 205 -15.19 -16.27 -30.58
CA GLU A 205 -14.98 -15.06 -29.79
C GLU A 205 -15.99 -14.94 -28.64
N VAL A 206 -17.24 -15.33 -28.85
CA VAL A 206 -18.29 -15.32 -27.82
C VAL A 206 -18.03 -16.40 -26.78
N VAL A 207 -17.64 -17.60 -27.22
CA VAL A 207 -17.29 -18.71 -26.30
C VAL A 207 -16.09 -18.32 -25.43
N GLU A 208 -15.06 -17.72 -26.03
CA GLU A 208 -13.85 -17.33 -25.31
C GLU A 208 -14.11 -16.20 -24.32
N ARG A 209 -14.93 -15.21 -24.70
CA ARG A 209 -15.36 -14.15 -23.77
C ARG A 209 -16.13 -14.70 -22.57
N GLU A 210 -17.01 -15.68 -22.76
CA GLU A 210 -17.75 -16.31 -21.67
C GLU A 210 -16.84 -17.16 -20.78
N ARG A 211 -15.83 -17.83 -21.34
CA ARG A 211 -14.79 -18.55 -20.57
C ARG A 211 -13.95 -17.59 -19.71
N GLN A 212 -13.50 -16.48 -20.28
CA GLN A 212 -12.77 -15.45 -19.54
C GLN A 212 -13.63 -14.85 -18.43
N ARG A 213 -14.93 -14.65 -18.69
CA ARG A 213 -15.88 -14.16 -17.69
C ARG A 213 -16.06 -15.16 -16.54
N LEU A 214 -16.21 -16.46 -16.86
CA LEU A 214 -16.27 -17.52 -15.86
C LEU A 214 -15.00 -17.54 -15.02
N ALA A 215 -13.81 -17.52 -15.64
CA ALA A 215 -12.54 -17.51 -14.93
C ALA A 215 -12.44 -16.32 -13.94
N LYS A 216 -12.81 -15.11 -14.39
CA LYS A 216 -12.83 -13.92 -13.53
C LYS A 216 -13.79 -14.09 -12.34
N TYR A 217 -15.02 -14.53 -12.58
CA TYR A 217 -16.01 -14.71 -11.52
C TYR A 217 -15.64 -15.82 -10.54
N THR A 218 -15.02 -16.91 -11.02
CA THR A 218 -14.53 -17.99 -10.17
C THR A 218 -13.43 -17.50 -9.23
N VAL A 219 -12.46 -16.72 -9.73
CA VAL A 219 -11.42 -16.11 -8.88
C VAL A 219 -12.04 -15.17 -7.84
N THR A 220 -12.98 -14.31 -8.24
CA THR A 220 -13.69 -13.43 -7.29
C THR A 220 -14.43 -14.23 -6.23
N ARG A 221 -15.16 -15.28 -6.62
CA ARG A 221 -15.90 -16.16 -5.70
C ARG A 221 -14.97 -16.82 -4.69
N GLN A 222 -13.84 -17.37 -5.15
CA GLN A 222 -12.87 -18.03 -4.28
C GLN A 222 -12.30 -17.07 -3.23
N LYS A 223 -12.01 -15.83 -3.61
CA LYS A 223 -11.57 -14.79 -2.66
C LYS A 223 -12.63 -14.49 -1.61
N LEU A 224 -13.90 -14.34 -2.02
CA LEU A 224 -15.02 -14.09 -1.10
C LEU A 224 -15.26 -15.27 -0.15
N GLU A 225 -15.17 -16.51 -0.64
CA GLU A 225 -15.31 -17.73 0.17
C GLU A 225 -14.18 -17.84 1.22
N ALA A 226 -12.93 -17.55 0.84
CA ALA A 226 -11.80 -17.52 1.78
C ALA A 226 -11.95 -16.45 2.88
N SER A 227 -12.39 -15.24 2.51
CA SER A 227 -12.69 -14.18 3.50
C SER A 227 -13.81 -14.57 4.45
N LEU A 228 -14.83 -15.29 3.97
CA LEU A 228 -15.96 -15.73 4.78
C LEU A 228 -15.56 -16.86 5.76
N GLU A 229 -14.69 -17.79 5.34
CA GLU A 229 -14.12 -18.81 6.22
C GLU A 229 -13.29 -18.18 7.35
N MET A 230 -12.47 -17.18 7.02
CA MET A 230 -11.66 -16.44 8.01
C MET A 230 -12.51 -15.75 9.09
N LEU A 231 -13.70 -15.26 8.73
CA LEU A 231 -14.62 -14.64 9.69
C LEU A 231 -15.49 -15.64 10.47
N ALA A 232 -15.47 -16.93 10.09
CA ALA A 232 -16.23 -17.98 10.75
C ALA A 232 -15.41 -18.69 11.85
N SER A 233 -14.09 -18.60 11.80
CA SER A 233 -13.13 -19.09 12.79
C SER A 233 -12.90 -18.09 13.93
#